data_AF-A0AAV6Z5B1-F1
#
_entry.id   AF-A0AAV6Z5B1-F1
#
_cell.length_a   1.000
_cell.length_b   1.000
_cell.length_c   1.000
_cell.angle_alpha   90.00
_cell.angle_beta   90.00
_cell.angle_gamma   90.00
#
_symmetry.space_group_name_H-M   'P 1'
#
loop_
_entity.id
_entity.type
_entity.pdbx_description
1 polymer ?
#
loop_
_entity_poly.entity_id
_entity_poly.type
_entity_poly.pdbx_seq_one_letter_code
_entity_poly.pdbx_strand_id
1 'polypeptide(L)'
;MQLFPSGTSCSWSQFACSKNKCISKQWMCDGEDDCGDGSDESDDICGSVTCASDMFSCPNSHACVPFHWLCDGERDCPNGSDELSTAGC
;
A
#
# COMPACT_ATOMS: atom_id res chain seq x y z
N MET A 1 13.67 28.37 9.00
CA MET A 1 14.53 27.21 9.28
C MET A 1 13.88 25.93 8.74
N GLN A 2 14.44 25.36 7.67
CA GLN A 2 14.75 23.92 7.62
C GLN A 2 15.73 23.69 6.48
N LEU A 3 16.99 23.64 6.88
CA LEU A 3 18.11 23.13 6.13
C LEU A 3 18.06 21.60 6.24
N PHE A 4 18.09 20.87 5.13
CA PHE A 4 18.52 19.47 5.15
C PHE A 4 19.58 19.28 4.06
N PRO A 5 20.86 19.24 4.44
CA PRO A 5 21.96 18.89 3.56
C PRO A 5 22.07 17.36 3.45
N SER A 6 22.47 16.88 2.26
CA SER A 6 23.23 15.65 2.03
C SER A 6 22.81 14.37 2.76
N GLY A 7 22.00 13.54 2.09
CA GLY A 7 21.85 12.12 2.40
C GLY A 7 21.21 11.40 1.22
N THR A 8 21.83 10.31 0.78
CA THR A 8 21.41 9.44 -0.33
C THR A 8 20.17 8.61 0.02
N SER A 9 19.13 9.24 0.57
CA SER A 9 17.93 8.60 1.10
C SER A 9 16.73 9.51 0.84
N CYS A 10 15.66 8.94 0.30
CA CYS A 10 14.46 9.65 -0.13
C CYS A 10 13.86 10.57 0.95
N SER A 11 13.04 11.54 0.54
CA SER A 11 12.33 12.43 1.48
C SER A 11 11.55 11.63 2.51
N TRP A 12 11.25 12.21 3.69
CA TRP A 12 10.49 11.50 4.73
C TRP A 12 9.09 11.05 4.26
N SER A 13 8.50 11.75 3.29
CA SER A 13 7.24 11.38 2.63
C SER A 13 7.40 10.40 1.46
N GLN A 14 8.62 9.94 1.19
CA GLN A 14 8.95 9.06 0.08
C GLN A 14 9.52 7.72 0.59
N PHE A 15 9.32 6.71 -0.22
CA PHE A 15 9.85 5.36 -0.03
C PHE A 15 11.03 5.13 -0.96
N ALA A 16 12.08 4.51 -0.44
CA ALA A 16 13.31 4.22 -1.17
C ALA A 16 13.26 2.81 -1.74
N CYS A 17 13.12 2.73 -3.06
CA CYS A 17 13.22 1.50 -3.84
C CYS A 17 14.65 0.98 -3.94
N SER A 18 14.80 -0.32 -4.19
CA SER A 18 16.10 -0.98 -4.34
C SER A 18 16.96 -0.39 -5.47
N LYS A 19 16.34 0.28 -6.45
CA LYS A 19 17.01 0.90 -7.62
C LYS A 19 17.41 2.36 -7.43
N ASN A 20 17.51 2.88 -6.20
CA ASN A 20 17.64 4.33 -5.92
C ASN A 20 16.47 5.16 -6.50
N LYS A 21 15.30 4.54 -6.68
CA LYS A 21 14.07 5.23 -7.05
C LYS A 21 13.38 5.68 -5.76
N CYS A 22 12.80 6.86 -5.78
CA CYS A 22 12.02 7.38 -4.67
C CYS A 22 10.58 7.54 -5.13
N ILE A 23 9.68 6.75 -4.58
CA ILE A 23 8.24 6.86 -4.83
C ILE A 23 7.58 7.54 -3.63
N SER A 24 6.35 8.03 -3.79
CA SER A 24 5.63 8.54 -2.63
C SER A 24 5.25 7.40 -1.70
N LYS A 25 5.24 7.63 -0.38
CA LYS A 25 4.72 6.64 0.57
C LYS A 25 3.26 6.26 0.35
N GLN A 26 2.51 7.11 -0.37
CA GLN A 26 1.13 6.83 -0.79
C GLN A 26 1.03 5.80 -1.92
N TRP A 27 2.15 5.53 -2.60
CA TRP A 27 2.31 4.53 -3.66
C TRP A 27 3.00 3.26 -3.15
N MET A 28 3.19 3.16 -1.83
CA MET A 28 3.50 1.86 -1.25
C MET A 28 2.18 1.16 -1.06
N CYS A 29 2.12 -0.12 -1.43
CA CYS A 29 0.99 -0.99 -1.13
C CYS A 29 -0.31 -0.57 -1.82
N ASP A 30 -0.23 0.16 -2.94
CA ASP A 30 -1.38 0.67 -3.68
C ASP A 30 -1.83 -0.27 -4.81
N GLY A 31 -1.11 -1.37 -5.02
CA GLY A 31 -1.41 -2.39 -6.01
C GLY A 31 -0.74 -2.16 -7.37
N GLU A 32 0.05 -1.10 -7.53
CA GLU A 32 0.85 -0.84 -8.73
C GLU A 32 2.35 -0.99 -8.44
N ASP A 33 3.11 -1.55 -9.40
CA ASP A 33 4.57 -1.60 -9.29
C ASP A 33 5.17 -0.24 -9.69
N ASP A 34 5.09 0.71 -8.76
CA ASP A 34 5.68 2.04 -8.88
C ASP A 34 7.19 2.01 -8.71
N CYS A 35 7.74 0.98 -8.09
CA CYS A 35 9.17 0.80 -7.88
C CYS A 35 9.88 0.27 -9.15
N GLY A 36 9.16 -0.46 -9.99
CA GLY A 36 9.62 -1.18 -11.19
C GLY A 36 10.33 -2.50 -10.89
N ASP A 37 10.38 -2.88 -9.62
CA ASP A 37 10.91 -4.14 -9.10
C ASP A 37 9.95 -4.82 -8.10
N GLY A 38 8.77 -4.23 -7.88
CA GLY A 38 7.74 -4.66 -6.94
C GLY A 38 8.14 -4.52 -5.47
N SER A 39 9.20 -3.77 -5.13
CA SER A 39 9.61 -3.64 -3.73
C SER A 39 8.56 -2.93 -2.88
N ASP A 40 7.91 -1.91 -3.46
CA ASP A 40 6.81 -1.15 -2.87
C ASP A 40 5.54 -1.97 -2.61
N GLU A 41 5.34 -3.01 -3.42
CA GLU A 41 4.27 -4.01 -3.28
C GLU A 41 4.76 -5.32 -2.67
N SER A 42 5.95 -5.35 -2.06
CA SER A 42 6.54 -6.57 -1.51
C SER A 42 6.02 -6.86 -0.11
N ASP A 43 5.80 -8.13 0.22
CA ASP A 43 5.38 -8.58 1.56
C ASP A 43 6.38 -8.19 2.66
N ASP A 44 7.67 -8.01 2.35
CA ASP A 44 8.65 -7.49 3.33
C ASP A 44 8.41 -6.01 3.71
N ILE A 45 7.94 -5.20 2.77
CA ILE A 45 7.61 -3.78 2.99
C ILE A 45 6.20 -3.66 3.53
N CYS A 46 5.27 -4.42 2.96
CA CYS A 46 3.87 -4.26 3.21
C CYS A 46 3.24 -5.29 4.16
N GLY A 47 3.93 -6.38 4.45
CA GLY A 47 3.56 -7.30 5.54
C GLY A 47 3.70 -6.67 6.93
N SER A 48 4.41 -5.54 7.06
CA SER A 48 4.37 -4.70 8.26
C SER A 48 3.25 -3.66 8.25
N VAL A 49 2.52 -3.50 7.14
CA VAL A 49 1.27 -2.73 7.13
C VAL A 49 0.20 -3.60 7.76
N THR A 50 0.19 -3.58 9.09
CA THR A 50 -0.97 -4.03 9.85
C THR A 50 -2.07 -3.01 9.59
N CYS A 51 -3.00 -3.35 8.68
CA CYS A 51 -4.28 -2.65 8.59
C CYS A 51 -4.83 -2.47 10.02
N ALA A 52 -5.49 -1.34 10.28
CA ALA A 52 -6.09 -1.13 11.59
C ALA A 52 -7.04 -2.28 11.93
N SER A 53 -7.25 -2.59 13.20
CA SER A 53 -8.09 -3.72 13.60
C SER A 53 -9.54 -3.66 13.08
N ASP A 54 -10.00 -2.47 12.66
CA ASP A 54 -11.31 -2.22 12.06
C ASP A 54 -11.26 -2.09 10.51
N MET A 55 -10.21 -2.60 9.88
CA MET A 55 -10.03 -2.61 8.43
C MET A 55 -9.85 -4.03 7.91
N PHE A 56 -10.41 -4.28 6.73
CA PHE A 56 -10.18 -5.47 5.92
C PHE A 56 -8.94 -5.29 5.05
N SER A 57 -8.06 -6.29 5.09
CA SER A 57 -6.92 -6.38 4.19
C SER A 57 -7.36 -7.05 2.90
N CYS A 58 -7.22 -6.33 1.79
CA CYS A 58 -7.57 -6.84 0.47
C CYS A 58 -6.69 -8.05 0.13
N PRO A 59 -7.25 -9.25 -0.13
CA PRO A 59 -6.45 -10.41 -0.47
C PRO A 59 -5.66 -10.22 -1.78
N ASN A 60 -4.42 -10.71 -1.82
CA ASN A 60 -3.45 -10.49 -2.90
C ASN A 60 -3.20 -9.02 -3.23
N SER A 61 -3.45 -8.15 -2.26
CA SER A 61 -3.13 -6.75 -2.28
C SER A 61 -2.73 -6.33 -0.89
N HIS A 62 -2.20 -5.14 -0.79
CA HIS A 62 -1.87 -4.54 0.47
C HIS A 62 -2.73 -3.31 0.79
N ALA A 63 -3.78 -3.10 -0.01
CA ALA A 63 -4.82 -2.14 0.27
C ALA A 63 -5.61 -2.54 1.53
N CYS A 64 -5.90 -1.55 2.37
CA CYS A 64 -6.74 -1.70 3.55
C CYS A 64 -8.02 -0.91 3.31
N VAL A 65 -9.16 -1.58 3.37
CA VAL A 65 -10.47 -0.95 3.27
C VAL A 65 -11.21 -1.10 4.59
N PRO A 66 -12.03 -0.14 5.03
CA PRO A 66 -12.86 -0.32 6.22
C PRO A 66 -13.80 -1.52 6.09
N PHE A 67 -14.11 -2.23 7.19
CA PHE A 67 -15.08 -3.34 7.13
C PHE A 67 -16.47 -2.94 6.63
N HIS A 68 -16.83 -1.65 6.70
CA HIS A 68 -18.12 -1.15 6.21
C HIS A 68 -18.16 -0.92 4.70
N TRP A 69 -17.02 -0.99 4.01
CA TRP A 69 -16.90 -1.00 2.56
C TRP A 69 -16.92 -2.43 1.99
N LEU A 70 -17.09 -3.44 2.84
CA LEU A 70 -17.32 -4.79 2.36
C LEU A 70 -18.77 -4.94 1.91
N CYS A 71 -18.95 -5.44 0.69
CA CYS A 71 -20.25 -5.69 0.08
C CYS A 71 -21.11 -4.41 -0.01
N ASP A 72 -20.49 -3.25 -0.19
CA ASP A 72 -21.19 -1.97 -0.23
C ASP A 72 -21.63 -1.58 -1.66
N GLY A 73 -21.17 -2.33 -2.67
CA GLY A 73 -21.48 -2.15 -4.08
C GLY A 73 -20.44 -1.35 -4.85
N GLU A 74 -19.40 -0.82 -4.19
CA GLU A 74 -18.27 -0.11 -4.77
C GLU A 74 -17.02 -0.99 -4.74
N ARG A 75 -16.06 -0.73 -5.64
CA ARG A 75 -14.83 -1.52 -5.70
C ARG A 75 -13.69 -0.76 -5.05
N ASP A 76 -13.49 -0.96 -3.76
CA ASP A 76 -12.45 -0.28 -2.98
C ASP A 76 -11.14 -1.06 -2.92
N CYS A 77 -11.18 -2.40 -2.98
CA CYS A 77 -9.95 -3.16 -3.22
C CYS A 77 -9.54 -3.07 -4.70
N PRO A 78 -8.24 -3.01 -5.03
CA PRO A 78 -7.77 -3.01 -6.42
C PRO A 78 -8.17 -4.29 -7.17
N ASN A 79 -8.28 -5.42 -6.46
CA ASN A 79 -8.80 -6.68 -6.98
C ASN A 79 -10.33 -6.82 -6.85
N GLY A 80 -11.01 -5.81 -6.29
CA GLY A 80 -12.43 -5.83 -5.95
C GLY A 80 -12.84 -6.93 -4.99
N SER A 81 -11.89 -7.41 -4.20
CA SER A 81 -12.08 -8.56 -3.31
C SER A 81 -13.00 -8.28 -2.13
N ASP A 82 -13.11 -7.01 -1.75
CA ASP A 82 -14.10 -6.45 -0.83
C ASP A 82 -15.54 -6.72 -1.25
N GLU A 83 -15.80 -6.82 -2.55
CA GLU A 83 -17.13 -7.11 -3.13
C GLU A 83 -17.32 -8.59 -3.50
N LEU A 84 -16.31 -9.43 -3.26
CA LEU A 84 -16.34 -10.85 -3.59
C LEU A 84 -16.65 -11.70 -2.37
N SER A 85 -17.06 -12.95 -2.61
CA SER A 85 -17.28 -13.93 -1.55
C SER A 85 -16.05 -14.22 -0.69
N THR A 86 -14.85 -13.86 -1.17
CA THR A 86 -13.61 -13.94 -0.40
C THR A 86 -13.61 -12.99 0.79
N ALA A 87 -14.32 -11.86 0.73
CA ALA A 87 -14.55 -10.95 1.86
C ALA A 87 -15.74 -11.34 2.75
N GLY A 88 -16.53 -12.35 2.37
CA GLY A 88 -17.70 -12.80 3.14
C GLY A 88 -19.05 -12.24 2.69
N CYS A 89 -19.12 -11.69 1.48
CA CYS A 89 -20.36 -11.52 0.73
C CYS A 89 -20.90 -12.89 0.23
#